data_AF-A0A1Z5SGA5-F1
#
_entry.id   AF-A0A1Z5SGA5-F1
#
_cell.length_a   1.000
_cell.length_b   1.000
_cell.length_c   1.000
_cell.angle_alpha   90.00
_cell.angle_beta   90.00
_cell.angle_gamma   90.00
#
_symmetry.space_group_name_H-M   'P 1'
#
loop_
_entity.id
_entity.type
_entity.pdbx_description
1 polymer ?
#
loop_
_entity_poly.entity_id
_entity_poly.type
_entity_poly.pdbx_seq_one_letter_code
_entity_poly.pdbx_strand_id
1 'polypeptide(L)'
;MIPVTKIFKSLLLAFVLPLFVYAGDVPDAKELTHISNDMYAANNKNYLLADALRDDFIKSGEAFSYTYALGTLTINNKPLPEPYNTQYVERMKTLLERTGGVNTVFSMNSNKLSVADLTNPQGSYSNYTIAKNKAEALQRTRCSEELDVVLNEMYADGLIQDLQNMHFVWKGDDLRVNGKKLKGATAEKYNARLNAIDGLRSGKGAYRFSRATKG
;
A
#
# COMPACT_ATOMS: atom_id res chain seq x y z
N MET A 1 -3.43 83.67 -18.67
CA MET A 1 -2.68 83.00 -19.76
C MET A 1 -2.24 81.63 -19.27
N ILE A 2 -2.65 80.57 -19.99
CA ILE A 2 -2.22 79.16 -19.93
C ILE A 2 -0.88 79.05 -20.72
N PRO A 3 0.14 78.19 -20.41
CA PRO A 3 0.11 76.71 -20.45
C PRO A 3 0.92 75.93 -19.37
N VAL A 4 0.49 74.74 -18.90
CA VAL A 4 0.47 73.32 -19.42
C VAL A 4 1.83 72.58 -19.39
N THR A 5 1.76 71.36 -18.82
CA THR A 5 2.62 70.15 -18.95
C THR A 5 3.63 69.92 -17.80
N LYS A 6 3.81 68.74 -17.17
CA LYS A 6 3.45 67.34 -17.48
C LYS A 6 3.06 66.55 -16.23
N ILE A 7 2.16 65.61 -16.49
CA ILE A 7 1.69 64.49 -15.67
C ILE A 7 2.86 63.52 -15.43
N PHE A 8 3.04 63.05 -14.19
CA PHE A 8 3.52 61.69 -13.94
C PHE A 8 2.68 61.04 -12.83
N LYS A 9 1.70 60.28 -13.30
CA LYS A 9 1.10 59.16 -12.59
C LYS A 9 2.13 58.03 -12.60
N SER A 10 2.55 57.57 -11.43
CA SER A 10 3.24 56.28 -11.29
C SER A 10 2.71 55.64 -10.00
N LEU A 11 1.50 55.07 -10.09
CA LEU A 11 1.26 53.63 -10.23
C LEU A 11 1.56 52.87 -8.93
N LEU A 12 0.48 52.60 -8.19
CA LEU A 12 0.30 51.37 -7.44
C LEU A 12 0.91 50.21 -8.25
N LEU A 13 1.91 49.53 -7.70
CA LEU A 13 2.10 48.12 -8.02
C LEU A 13 1.83 47.36 -6.73
N ALA A 14 0.56 47.00 -6.57
CA ALA A 14 0.15 45.97 -5.65
C ALA A 14 1.01 44.74 -5.92
N PHE A 15 1.64 44.23 -4.86
CA PHE A 15 2.16 42.87 -4.81
C PHE A 15 0.96 41.91 -4.96
N VAL A 16 0.52 41.69 -6.20
CA VAL A 16 -0.26 40.50 -6.55
C VAL A 16 0.78 39.39 -6.63
N LEU A 17 1.06 38.78 -5.47
CA LEU A 17 1.69 37.47 -5.45
C LEU A 17 0.81 36.55 -6.31
N PRO A 18 1.35 35.95 -7.38
CA PRO A 18 0.63 34.88 -8.05
C PRO A 18 0.63 33.71 -7.06
N LEU A 19 -0.50 33.52 -6.39
CA LEU A 19 -0.89 32.23 -5.87
C LEU A 19 -1.01 31.31 -7.08
N PHE A 20 0.12 30.76 -7.54
CA PHE A 20 0.13 29.53 -8.30
C PHE A 20 -0.30 28.42 -7.33
N VAL A 21 -1.59 28.40 -6.99
CA VAL A 21 -2.25 27.18 -6.58
C VAL A 21 -2.08 26.26 -7.78
N TYR A 22 -1.27 25.24 -7.60
CA TYR A 22 -1.20 24.12 -8.51
C TYR A 22 -2.62 23.53 -8.57
N ALA A 23 -3.42 23.99 -9.52
CA ALA A 23 -4.69 23.39 -9.88
C ALA A 23 -4.36 22.06 -10.58
N GLY A 24 -3.87 21.08 -9.81
CA GLY A 24 -4.08 19.70 -10.17
C GLY A 24 -5.59 19.48 -10.04
N ASP A 25 -6.25 19.10 -11.13
CA ASP A 25 -7.70 18.91 -11.21
C ASP A 25 -8.22 18.14 -9.99
N VAL A 26 -8.72 18.87 -8.99
CA VAL A 26 -9.51 18.28 -7.93
C VAL A 26 -10.88 18.06 -8.55
N PRO A 27 -11.37 16.81 -8.64
CA PRO A 27 -12.67 16.52 -9.19
C PRO A 27 -13.74 17.38 -8.54
N ASP A 28 -14.78 17.70 -9.30
CA ASP A 28 -15.91 18.38 -8.70
C ASP A 28 -16.59 17.49 -7.63
N ALA A 29 -17.32 18.11 -6.71
CA ALA A 29 -17.97 17.39 -5.61
C ALA A 29 -19.00 16.34 -6.09
N LYS A 30 -19.58 16.51 -7.29
CA LYS A 30 -20.53 15.55 -7.85
C LYS A 30 -19.81 14.31 -8.37
N GLU A 31 -18.67 14.49 -9.01
CA GLU A 31 -17.81 13.41 -9.48
C GLU A 31 -17.32 12.57 -8.30
N LEU A 32 -16.83 13.18 -7.22
CA LEU A 32 -16.44 12.46 -6.00
C LEU A 32 -17.61 11.70 -5.38
N THR A 33 -18.81 12.27 -5.43
CA THR A 33 -20.03 11.59 -4.95
C THR A 33 -20.35 10.36 -5.82
N HIS A 34 -20.22 10.46 -7.14
CA HIS A 34 -20.43 9.33 -8.04
C HIS A 34 -19.41 8.22 -7.80
N ILE A 35 -18.12 8.57 -7.72
CA ILE A 35 -17.02 7.63 -7.42
C ILE A 35 -17.28 6.91 -6.09
N SER A 36 -17.62 7.67 -5.04
CA SER A 36 -17.98 7.11 -3.73
C SER A 36 -19.12 6.10 -3.82
N ASN A 37 -20.18 6.43 -4.55
CA ASN A 37 -21.33 5.56 -4.72
C ASN A 37 -20.97 4.27 -5.49
N ASP A 38 -20.20 4.38 -6.56
CA ASP A 38 -19.78 3.24 -7.38
C ASP A 38 -18.87 2.29 -6.58
N MET A 39 -17.89 2.84 -5.86
CA MET A 39 -17.02 2.07 -4.96
C MET A 39 -17.83 1.41 -3.84
N TYR A 40 -18.79 2.13 -3.25
CA TYR A 40 -19.68 1.59 -2.23
C TYR A 40 -20.54 0.45 -2.78
N ALA A 41 -21.11 0.60 -3.97
CA ALA A 41 -21.91 -0.45 -4.63
C ALA A 41 -21.06 -1.69 -4.94
N ALA A 42 -19.77 -1.49 -5.27
CA ALA A 42 -18.80 -2.55 -5.48
C ALA A 42 -18.24 -3.18 -4.17
N ASN A 43 -18.80 -2.85 -3.00
CA ASN A 43 -18.32 -3.30 -1.69
C ASN A 43 -16.86 -2.89 -1.38
N ASN A 44 -16.37 -1.82 -2.00
CA ASN A 44 -15.02 -1.33 -1.78
C ASN A 44 -15.00 -0.32 -0.62
N LYS A 45 -14.36 -0.67 0.50
CA LYS A 45 -14.24 0.17 1.71
C LYS A 45 -13.49 1.50 1.46
N ASN A 46 -12.77 1.61 0.35
CA ASN A 46 -12.08 2.84 -0.04
C ASN A 46 -13.00 3.90 -0.63
N TYR A 47 -14.31 3.64 -0.76
CA TYR A 47 -15.29 4.69 -1.10
C TYR A 47 -15.15 5.93 -0.19
N LEU A 48 -14.76 5.70 1.06
CA LEU A 48 -14.54 6.71 2.08
C LEU A 48 -13.47 7.74 1.69
N LEU A 49 -12.53 7.37 0.82
CA LEU A 49 -11.52 8.30 0.30
C LEU A 49 -12.13 9.36 -0.60
N ALA A 50 -13.11 8.98 -1.43
CA ALA A 50 -13.82 9.92 -2.28
C ALA A 50 -14.72 10.85 -1.45
N ASP A 51 -15.41 10.31 -0.45
CA ASP A 51 -16.18 11.13 0.51
C ASP A 51 -15.26 12.10 1.28
N ALA A 52 -14.13 11.62 1.81
CA ALA A 52 -13.21 12.44 2.59
C ALA A 52 -12.50 13.52 1.75
N LEU A 53 -12.27 13.27 0.45
CA LEU A 53 -11.81 14.30 -0.48
C LEU A 53 -12.87 15.36 -0.71
N ARG A 54 -14.13 14.94 -0.90
CA ARG A 54 -15.25 15.85 -1.15
C ARG A 54 -15.48 16.78 0.03
N ASP A 55 -15.31 16.26 1.24
CA ASP A 55 -15.55 16.97 2.49
C ASP A 55 -14.27 17.63 3.05
N ASP A 56 -13.20 17.73 2.26
CA ASP A 56 -11.92 18.38 2.58
C ASP A 56 -11.16 17.83 3.80
N PHE A 57 -11.46 16.60 4.24
CA PHE A 57 -10.72 15.93 5.33
C PHE A 57 -9.37 15.36 4.88
N ILE A 58 -9.22 15.08 3.59
CA ILE A 58 -7.97 14.71 2.93
C ILE A 58 -7.83 15.50 1.63
N LYS A 59 -6.58 15.68 1.16
CA LYS A 59 -6.29 16.43 -0.07
C LYS A 59 -5.62 15.55 -1.12
N SER A 60 -5.96 15.81 -2.39
CA SER A 60 -5.30 15.18 -3.52
C SER A 60 -3.80 15.48 -3.50
N GLY A 61 -2.97 14.48 -3.76
CA GLY A 61 -1.52 14.63 -3.77
C GLY A 61 -0.85 14.62 -2.38
N GLU A 62 -1.61 14.65 -1.29
CA GLU A 62 -1.06 14.64 0.07
C GLU A 62 -1.08 13.24 0.68
N ALA A 63 -0.23 13.06 1.71
CA ALA A 63 -0.25 11.86 2.53
C ALA A 63 -1.51 11.83 3.39
N PHE A 64 -2.06 10.64 3.59
CA PHE A 64 -3.22 10.46 4.45
C PHE A 64 -3.19 9.13 5.19
N SER A 65 -3.96 9.08 6.27
CA SER A 65 -4.37 7.82 6.88
C SER A 65 -5.85 7.88 7.24
N TYR A 66 -6.51 6.73 7.28
CA TYR A 66 -7.78 6.61 7.98
C TYR A 66 -7.90 5.24 8.63
N THR A 67 -8.61 5.20 9.75
CA THR A 67 -8.84 3.98 10.52
C THR A 67 -10.28 3.93 10.99
N TYR A 68 -10.96 2.83 10.67
CA TYR A 68 -12.23 2.43 11.25
C TYR A 68 -11.99 1.29 12.25
N ALA A 69 -12.28 1.53 13.52
CA ALA A 69 -12.13 0.55 14.58
C ALA A 69 -13.22 0.74 15.63
N LEU A 70 -13.87 -0.34 16.05
CA LEU A 70 -14.86 -0.35 17.14
C LEU A 70 -15.96 0.72 16.96
N GLY A 71 -16.45 0.90 15.73
CA GLY A 71 -17.49 1.89 15.42
C GLY A 71 -17.00 3.34 15.40
N THR A 72 -15.69 3.59 15.50
CA THR A 72 -15.09 4.92 15.42
C THR A 72 -14.30 5.06 14.13
N LEU A 73 -14.44 6.19 13.45
CA LEU A 73 -13.64 6.55 12.29
C LEU A 73 -12.69 7.70 12.63
N THR A 74 -11.44 7.56 12.24
CA THR A 74 -10.44 8.63 12.31
C THR A 74 -9.81 8.85 10.94
N ILE A 75 -9.53 10.10 10.59
CA ILE A 75 -8.78 10.51 9.41
C ILE A 75 -7.57 11.32 9.88
N ASN A 76 -6.38 10.99 9.40
CA ASN A 76 -5.12 11.59 9.83
C ASN A 76 -4.94 11.59 11.36
N ASN A 77 -5.31 10.46 11.98
CA ASN A 77 -5.34 10.24 13.44
C ASN A 77 -6.23 11.22 14.23
N LYS A 78 -7.16 11.90 13.56
CA LYS A 78 -8.14 12.81 14.19
C LYS A 78 -9.54 12.24 14.03
N PRO A 79 -10.40 12.35 15.06
CA PRO A 79 -11.82 12.07 14.89
C PRO A 79 -12.43 13.07 13.91
N LEU A 80 -13.44 12.64 13.16
CA LEU A 80 -14.21 13.55 12.32
C LEU A 80 -15.17 14.39 13.18
N PRO A 81 -15.44 15.64 12.79
CA PRO A 81 -16.49 16.43 13.43
C PRO A 81 -17.88 15.85 13.10
N GLU A 82 -18.84 16.05 13.99
CA GLU A 82 -20.25 15.80 13.66
C GLU A 82 -20.77 16.85 12.66
N PRO A 83 -21.69 16.49 11.74
CA PRO A 83 -22.37 15.19 11.61
C PRO A 83 -21.61 14.14 10.77
N TYR A 84 -20.43 14.48 10.24
CA TYR A 84 -19.70 13.61 9.30
C TYR A 84 -19.29 12.28 9.91
N ASN A 85 -18.84 12.29 11.17
CA ASN A 85 -18.49 11.07 11.88
C ASN A 85 -19.67 10.08 11.92
N THR A 86 -20.86 10.51 12.35
CA THR A 86 -22.06 9.67 12.34
C THR A 86 -22.37 9.13 10.94
N GLN A 87 -22.40 10.00 9.93
CA GLN A 87 -22.73 9.59 8.55
C GLN A 87 -21.75 8.56 7.99
N TYR A 88 -20.46 8.77 8.18
CA TYR A 88 -19.43 7.87 7.66
C TYR A 88 -19.43 6.53 8.41
N VAL A 89 -19.61 6.56 9.73
CA VAL A 89 -19.68 5.35 10.57
C VAL A 89 -20.90 4.50 10.19
N GLU A 90 -22.07 5.12 10.03
CA GLU A 90 -23.30 4.42 9.63
C GLU A 90 -23.14 3.77 8.26
N ARG A 91 -22.67 4.53 7.26
CA ARG A 91 -22.45 4.02 5.91
C ARG A 91 -21.44 2.88 5.88
N MET A 92 -20.35 2.98 6.65
CA MET A 92 -19.36 1.89 6.78
C MET A 92 -19.97 0.67 7.46
N LYS A 93 -20.75 0.85 8.52
CA LYS A 93 -21.43 -0.24 9.22
C LYS A 93 -22.36 -1.00 8.29
N THR A 94 -23.18 -0.31 7.49
CA THR A 94 -24.06 -0.95 6.50
C THR A 94 -23.27 -1.75 5.45
N LEU A 95 -22.14 -1.23 4.97
CA LEU A 95 -21.27 -1.99 4.05
C LEU A 95 -20.69 -3.25 4.70
N LEU A 96 -20.26 -3.15 5.96
CA LEU A 96 -19.71 -4.29 6.70
C LEU A 96 -20.75 -5.36 6.98
N GLU A 97 -21.98 -4.97 7.33
CA GLU A 97 -23.10 -5.89 7.50
C GLU A 97 -23.40 -6.64 6.19
N ARG A 98 -23.46 -5.92 5.05
CA ARG A 98 -23.69 -6.52 3.73
C ARG A 98 -22.60 -7.50 3.30
N THR A 99 -21.36 -7.28 3.75
CA THR A 99 -20.20 -8.10 3.38
C THR A 99 -19.86 -9.18 4.40
N GLY A 100 -20.64 -9.31 5.48
CA GLY A 100 -20.38 -10.26 6.57
C GLY A 100 -19.18 -9.90 7.46
N GLY A 101 -18.67 -8.66 7.36
CA GLY A 101 -17.47 -8.18 8.05
C GLY A 101 -17.73 -7.47 9.39
N VAL A 102 -18.80 -7.85 10.11
CA VAL A 102 -19.17 -7.23 11.38
C VAL A 102 -17.98 -7.30 12.35
N ASN A 103 -17.60 -6.16 12.94
CA ASN A 103 -16.43 -5.98 13.84
C ASN A 103 -15.03 -6.00 13.20
N THR A 104 -14.92 -5.80 11.88
CA THR A 104 -13.60 -5.70 11.23
C THR A 104 -12.93 -4.36 11.52
N VAL A 105 -11.68 -4.38 11.99
CA VAL A 105 -10.80 -3.20 11.98
C VAL A 105 -10.28 -2.99 10.57
N PHE A 106 -10.33 -1.75 10.11
CA PHE A 106 -9.82 -1.37 8.81
C PHE A 106 -8.96 -0.12 8.93
N SER A 107 -7.78 -0.15 8.33
CA SER A 107 -6.88 0.99 8.29
C SER A 107 -6.23 1.04 6.92
N MET A 108 -6.01 2.25 6.43
CA MET A 108 -5.25 2.50 5.23
C MET A 108 -4.40 3.75 5.43
N ASN A 109 -3.19 3.69 4.91
CA ASN A 109 -2.27 4.81 4.83
C ASN A 109 -1.67 4.87 3.43
N SER A 110 -1.37 6.07 2.97
CA SER A 110 -0.62 6.29 1.73
C SER A 110 0.15 7.60 1.82
N ASN A 111 1.30 7.66 1.17
CA ASN A 111 2.10 8.88 1.05
C ASN A 111 1.51 9.88 0.06
N LYS A 112 0.60 9.41 -0.82
CA LYS A 112 -0.06 10.24 -1.82
C LYS A 112 -1.43 9.66 -2.15
N LEU A 113 -2.45 10.51 -2.14
CA LEU A 113 -3.74 10.20 -2.75
C LEU A 113 -3.73 10.60 -4.22
N SER A 114 -4.01 9.65 -5.10
CA SER A 114 -4.26 9.91 -6.53
C SER A 114 -5.74 9.75 -6.81
N VAL A 115 -6.40 10.82 -7.22
CA VAL A 115 -7.79 10.78 -7.69
C VAL A 115 -7.96 9.78 -8.83
N ALA A 116 -7.01 9.75 -9.77
CA ALA A 116 -7.03 8.80 -10.88
C ALA A 116 -7.00 7.33 -10.41
N ASP A 117 -6.44 7.06 -9.23
CA ASP A 117 -6.44 5.71 -8.66
C ASP A 117 -7.78 5.32 -8.04
N LEU A 118 -8.67 6.28 -7.74
CA LEU A 118 -10.02 6.00 -7.22
C LEU A 118 -10.97 5.52 -8.32
N THR A 119 -10.79 6.00 -9.56
CA THR A 119 -11.62 5.63 -10.72
C THR A 119 -11.04 4.47 -11.52
N ASN A 120 -9.73 4.20 -11.41
CA ASN A 120 -9.09 3.11 -12.13
C ASN A 120 -9.45 1.73 -11.52
N PRO A 121 -10.04 0.79 -12.28
CA PRO A 121 -10.34 -0.56 -11.80
C PRO A 121 -9.11 -1.35 -11.35
N GLN A 122 -7.92 -0.99 -11.83
CA GLN A 122 -6.63 -1.56 -11.43
C GLN A 122 -5.80 -0.59 -10.57
N GLY A 123 -6.40 0.51 -10.11
CA GLY A 123 -5.75 1.50 -9.26
C GLY A 123 -5.43 0.94 -7.87
N SER A 124 -4.59 1.67 -7.14
CA SER A 124 -4.11 1.31 -5.80
C SER A 124 -5.25 1.06 -4.79
N TYR A 125 -6.40 1.69 -5.00
CA TYR A 125 -7.56 1.64 -4.11
C TYR A 125 -8.66 0.69 -4.58
N SER A 126 -8.45 -0.07 -5.65
CA SER A 126 -9.46 -0.99 -6.18
C SER A 126 -9.48 -2.34 -5.44
N ASN A 127 -10.64 -3.00 -5.41
CA ASN A 127 -10.76 -4.35 -4.87
C ASN A 127 -9.88 -5.36 -5.62
N TYR A 128 -9.64 -5.16 -6.91
CA TYR A 128 -8.74 -6.01 -7.71
C TYR A 128 -7.30 -5.96 -7.14
N THR A 129 -6.77 -4.75 -6.95
CA THR A 129 -5.40 -4.56 -6.45
C THR A 129 -5.26 -5.04 -5.02
N ILE A 130 -6.27 -4.80 -4.17
CA ILE A 130 -6.30 -5.32 -2.80
C ILE A 130 -6.28 -6.85 -2.80
N ALA A 131 -7.13 -7.50 -3.61
CA ALA A 131 -7.18 -8.96 -3.71
C ALA A 131 -5.87 -9.55 -4.24
N LYS A 132 -5.29 -8.92 -5.27
CA LYS A 132 -3.99 -9.29 -5.82
C LYS A 132 -2.88 -9.19 -4.77
N ASN A 133 -2.77 -8.06 -4.07
CA ASN A 133 -1.76 -7.85 -3.03
C ASN A 133 -1.92 -8.85 -1.88
N LYS A 134 -3.16 -9.17 -1.50
CA LYS A 134 -3.45 -10.20 -0.48
C LYS A 134 -3.02 -11.60 -0.94
N ALA A 135 -3.31 -11.96 -2.19
CA ALA A 135 -2.89 -13.23 -2.77
C ALA A 135 -1.36 -13.34 -2.85
N GLU A 136 -0.68 -12.29 -3.31
CA GLU A 136 0.79 -12.22 -3.36
C GLU A 136 1.42 -12.26 -1.96
N ALA A 137 0.82 -11.62 -0.96
CA ALA A 137 1.26 -11.72 0.43
C ALA A 137 1.11 -13.14 0.96
N LEU A 138 -0.03 -13.80 0.73
CA LEU A 138 -0.27 -15.17 1.15
C LEU A 138 0.71 -16.15 0.46
N GLN A 139 0.96 -15.97 -0.84
CA GLN A 139 1.95 -16.78 -1.56
C GLN A 139 3.35 -16.60 -0.99
N ARG A 140 3.75 -15.36 -0.67
CA ARG A 140 5.05 -15.09 0.00
C ARG A 140 5.16 -15.77 1.36
N THR A 141 4.09 -15.74 2.17
CA THR A 141 4.07 -16.45 3.46
C THR A 141 4.26 -17.95 3.28
N ARG A 142 3.46 -18.57 2.40
CA ARG A 142 3.58 -20.01 2.11
C ARG A 142 4.97 -20.40 1.60
N CYS A 143 5.50 -19.62 0.66
CA CYS A 143 6.85 -19.80 0.13
C CYS A 143 7.92 -19.73 1.25
N SER A 144 7.77 -18.79 2.19
CA SER A 144 8.66 -18.69 3.35
C SER A 144 8.55 -19.89 4.28
N GLU A 145 7.34 -20.38 4.55
CA GLU A 145 7.09 -21.55 5.40
C GLU A 145 7.66 -22.84 4.77
N GLU A 146 7.44 -23.05 3.48
CA GLU A 146 7.99 -24.20 2.75
C GLU A 146 9.52 -24.15 2.68
N LEU A 147 10.10 -22.96 2.48
CA LEU A 147 11.55 -22.79 2.52
C LEU A 147 12.11 -23.13 3.91
N ASP A 148 11.45 -22.70 4.98
CA ASP A 148 11.86 -23.03 6.34
C ASP A 148 11.88 -24.54 6.58
N VAL A 149 10.92 -25.29 6.04
CA VAL A 149 10.94 -26.76 6.09
C VAL A 149 12.21 -27.30 5.45
N VAL A 150 12.56 -26.84 4.24
CA VAL A 150 13.79 -27.29 3.56
C VAL A 150 15.04 -26.94 4.36
N LEU A 151 15.11 -25.74 4.93
CA LEU A 151 16.26 -25.30 5.73
C LEU A 151 16.39 -26.12 7.04
N ASN A 152 15.29 -26.45 7.71
CA ASN A 152 15.29 -27.32 8.88
C ASN A 152 15.75 -28.74 8.53
N GLU A 153 15.35 -29.27 7.37
CA GLU A 153 15.87 -30.56 6.89
C GLU A 153 17.38 -30.50 6.60
N MET A 154 17.88 -29.43 5.98
CA MET A 154 19.31 -29.23 5.76
C MET A 154 20.09 -29.12 7.07
N TYR A 155 19.49 -28.54 8.12
CA TYR A 155 20.05 -28.51 9.47
C TYR A 155 20.08 -29.91 10.10
N ALA A 156 19.00 -30.68 10.00
CA ALA A 156 18.94 -32.05 10.50
C ALA A 156 19.95 -32.98 9.80
N ASP A 157 20.20 -32.75 8.50
CA ASP A 157 21.22 -33.46 7.70
C ASP A 157 22.65 -32.94 7.99
N GLY A 158 22.83 -31.96 8.89
CA GLY A 158 24.12 -31.42 9.30
C GLY A 158 24.79 -30.47 8.28
N LEU A 159 24.08 -30.06 7.24
CA LEU A 159 24.59 -29.12 6.23
C LEU A 159 24.60 -27.67 6.74
N ILE A 160 23.65 -27.34 7.60
CA ILE A 160 23.58 -26.08 8.33
C ILE A 160 23.91 -26.39 9.79
N GLN A 161 24.84 -25.63 10.38
CA GLN A 161 25.23 -25.81 11.79
C GLN A 161 24.45 -24.89 12.73
N ASP A 162 23.97 -23.76 12.21
CA ASP A 162 23.21 -22.78 12.96
C ASP A 162 22.19 -22.10 12.03
N LEU A 163 20.91 -22.35 12.26
CA LEU A 163 19.82 -21.74 11.50
C LEU A 163 19.72 -20.22 11.73
N GLN A 164 20.27 -19.71 12.84
CA GLN A 164 20.29 -18.29 13.18
C GLN A 164 21.48 -17.57 12.57
N ASN A 165 22.54 -18.28 12.18
CA ASN A 165 23.76 -17.71 11.59
C ASN A 165 24.18 -18.52 10.35
N MET A 166 23.31 -18.56 9.35
CA MET A 166 23.60 -19.22 8.07
C MET A 166 23.55 -18.25 6.90
N HIS A 167 24.40 -18.52 5.91
CA HIS A 167 24.33 -17.90 4.59
C HIS A 167 23.89 -18.92 3.56
N PHE A 168 22.62 -18.83 3.17
CA PHE A 168 22.01 -19.68 2.15
C PHE A 168 21.92 -18.92 0.83
N VAL A 169 22.41 -19.54 -0.25
CA VAL A 169 22.31 -19.03 -1.62
C VAL A 169 21.79 -20.12 -2.53
N TRP A 170 20.70 -19.83 -3.23
CA TRP A 170 20.14 -20.71 -4.24
C TRP A 170 19.91 -19.97 -5.57
N LYS A 171 20.40 -20.56 -6.66
CA LYS A 171 20.22 -20.08 -8.03
C LYS A 171 20.16 -21.26 -9.01
N GLY A 172 18.95 -21.78 -9.26
CA GLY A 172 18.77 -22.97 -10.10
C GLY A 172 19.55 -24.14 -9.52
N ASP A 173 20.56 -24.63 -10.24
CA ASP A 173 21.39 -25.75 -9.78
C ASP A 173 22.55 -25.33 -8.86
N ASP A 174 22.79 -24.03 -8.66
CA ASP A 174 23.82 -23.52 -7.75
C ASP A 174 23.25 -23.32 -6.34
N LEU A 175 23.39 -24.36 -5.50
CA LEU A 175 23.04 -24.33 -4.09
C LEU A 175 24.29 -24.24 -3.21
N ARG A 176 24.35 -23.20 -2.36
CA ARG A 176 25.46 -22.97 -1.44
C ARG A 176 24.95 -22.72 -0.03
N VAL A 177 25.63 -23.34 0.94
CA VAL A 177 25.42 -23.13 2.37
C VAL A 177 26.73 -22.69 2.99
N ASN A 178 26.74 -21.56 3.70
CA ASN A 178 27.92 -20.97 4.31
C ASN A 178 29.09 -20.82 3.31
N GLY A 179 28.74 -20.41 2.08
CA GLY A 179 29.68 -20.20 0.98
C GLY A 179 30.15 -21.48 0.28
N LYS A 180 29.89 -22.67 0.85
CA LYS A 180 30.25 -23.96 0.26
C LYS A 180 29.16 -24.44 -0.69
N LYS A 181 29.55 -24.72 -1.94
CA LYS A 181 28.65 -25.31 -2.93
C LYS A 181 28.36 -26.78 -2.59
N LEU A 182 27.08 -27.14 -2.52
CA LEU A 182 26.65 -28.53 -2.40
C LEU A 182 26.87 -29.26 -3.73
N LYS A 183 27.19 -30.56 -3.68
CA LYS A 183 27.46 -31.39 -4.86
C LYS A 183 26.78 -32.76 -4.75
N GLY A 184 26.64 -33.44 -5.89
CA GLY A 184 26.13 -34.80 -5.98
C GLY A 184 24.70 -34.96 -5.46
N ALA A 185 24.39 -36.14 -4.94
CA ALA A 185 23.05 -36.51 -4.47
C ALA A 185 22.44 -35.53 -3.46
N THR A 186 23.27 -34.92 -2.60
CA THR A 186 22.81 -33.90 -1.65
C THR A 186 22.33 -32.64 -2.36
N ALA A 187 23.06 -32.16 -3.38
CA ALA A 187 22.63 -31.00 -4.16
C ALA A 187 21.34 -31.30 -4.94
N GLU A 188 21.26 -32.49 -5.55
CA GLU A 188 20.08 -32.93 -6.31
C GLU A 188 18.83 -32.98 -5.42
N LYS A 189 18.92 -33.60 -4.22
CA LYS A 189 17.84 -33.67 -3.24
C LYS A 189 17.29 -32.27 -2.92
N TYR A 190 18.15 -31.33 -2.56
CA TYR A 190 17.70 -30.02 -2.10
C TYR A 190 17.32 -29.08 -3.24
N ASN A 191 17.97 -29.17 -4.40
CA ASN A 191 17.50 -28.43 -5.59
C ASN A 191 16.10 -28.90 -6.01
N ALA A 192 15.82 -30.20 -5.98
CA ALA A 192 14.49 -30.71 -6.29
C ALA A 192 13.42 -30.17 -5.32
N ARG A 193 13.72 -30.15 -4.01
CA ARG A 193 12.85 -29.57 -2.98
C ARG A 193 12.60 -28.09 -3.22
N LEU A 194 13.65 -27.31 -3.47
CA LEU A 194 13.55 -25.86 -3.68
C LEU A 194 12.82 -25.51 -4.97
N ASN A 195 13.04 -26.27 -6.05
CA ASN A 195 12.31 -26.11 -7.32
C ASN A 195 10.81 -26.42 -7.19
N ALA A 196 10.41 -27.24 -6.20
CA ALA A 196 9.01 -27.57 -5.96
C ALA A 196 8.24 -26.48 -5.19
N ILE A 197 8.93 -25.49 -4.61
CA ILE A 197 8.29 -24.41 -3.85
C ILE A 197 7.70 -23.39 -4.81
N ASP A 198 6.37 -23.31 -4.87
CA ASP A 198 5.69 -22.32 -5.71
C ASP A 198 6.00 -20.89 -5.25
N GLY A 199 6.24 -20.00 -6.21
CA GLY A 199 6.60 -18.61 -5.95
C GLY A 199 8.05 -18.38 -5.49
N LEU A 200 8.83 -19.43 -5.19
CA LEU A 200 10.27 -19.27 -4.89
C LEU A 200 11.04 -19.02 -6.19
N ARG A 201 11.25 -17.75 -6.51
CA ARG A 201 11.97 -17.35 -7.73
C ARG A 201 13.45 -17.17 -7.45
N SER A 202 14.29 -17.95 -8.15
CA SER A 202 15.67 -17.53 -8.43
C SER A 202 15.62 -16.51 -9.57
N GLY A 203 15.53 -15.21 -9.24
CA GLY A 203 15.53 -14.17 -10.26
C GLY A 203 16.88 -14.06 -11.00
N LYS A 204 17.17 -12.88 -11.57
CA LYS A 204 18.54 -12.55 -12.06
C LYS A 204 19.59 -12.52 -10.93
N GLY A 205 19.16 -12.58 -9.66
CA GLY A 205 20.00 -12.67 -8.47
C GLY A 205 19.79 -13.98 -7.71
N ALA A 206 20.80 -14.37 -6.95
CA ALA A 206 20.72 -15.44 -5.95
C ALA A 206 19.60 -15.12 -4.94
N TYR A 207 18.77 -16.12 -4.61
CA TYR A 207 17.93 -16.03 -3.42
C TYR A 207 18.86 -16.08 -2.20
N ARG A 208 18.85 -15.02 -1.38
CA ARG A 208 19.70 -14.87 -0.20
C ARG A 208 18.82 -14.78 1.02
N PHE A 209 19.07 -15.66 1.98
CA PHE A 209 18.39 -15.66 3.25
C PHE A 209 19.42 -15.59 4.37
N SER A 210 19.21 -14.63 5.27
CA SER A 210 19.94 -14.50 6.53
C SER A 210 18.88 -14.31 7.61
N ARG A 211 18.80 -15.25 8.54
CA ARG A 211 18.33 -14.91 9.89
C ARG A 211 19.54 -14.25 10.55
N ALA A 212 19.33 -13.09 11.14
CA ALA A 212 20.28 -12.51 12.08
C ALA A 212 19.41 -12.01 13.20
N THR A 213 19.58 -12.57 14.40
CA THR A 213 19.04 -11.93 15.59
C THR A 213 19.78 -10.60 15.74
N LYS A 214 19.03 -9.49 15.84
CA LYS A 214 19.62 -8.26 16.40
C LYS A 214 20.05 -8.62 17.83
N GLY A 215 21.36 -8.73 18.04
CA GLY A 215 21.95 -8.80 19.38
C GLY A 215 21.71 -7.51 20.14
#